data_AF-A0A1H8GEG2-F1
#
_entry.id   AF-A0A1H8GEG2-F1
#
_cell.length_a   1.000
_cell.length_b   1.000
_cell.length_c   1.000
_cell.angle_alpha   90.00
_cell.angle_beta   90.00
_cell.angle_gamma   90.00
#
_symmetry.space_group_name_H-M   'P 1'
#
loop_
_entity.id
_entity.type
_entity.pdbx_description
1 polymer ?
#
loop_
_entity_poly.entity_id
_entity_poly.type
_entity_poly.pdbx_seq_one_letter_code
_entity_poly.pdbx_strand_id
1 'polypeptide(L)'
;MASDLRRWAARGSVVRSAEFIVASARLGELHECSVLLRRTRLRAEEIVDEARRLLTEAEERGDTERAAALRVQLEAAVKAYHQVLDAYATICQKIDAERLAILRTRVTPDRDEGLSGVS
;
A
#
# COMPACT_ATOMS: atom_id res chain seq x y z
N MET A 1 48.48 -2.80 5.63
CA MET A 1 47.67 -3.46 4.60
C MET A 1 46.55 -4.35 5.17
N ALA A 2 46.80 -5.28 6.10
CA ALA A 2 45.74 -6.13 6.68
C ALA A 2 44.69 -5.36 7.55
N SER A 3 45.04 -4.20 8.09
CA SER A 3 44.13 -3.35 8.88
C SER A 3 43.15 -2.57 8.00
N ASP A 4 43.56 -2.21 6.78
CA ASP A 4 42.70 -1.48 5.84
C ASP A 4 41.61 -2.40 5.31
N LEU A 5 41.94 -3.63 4.93
CA LEU A 5 40.99 -4.65 4.46
C LEU A 5 39.91 -4.96 5.51
N ARG A 6 40.28 -5.05 6.80
CA ARG A 6 39.32 -5.23 7.89
C ARG A 6 38.41 -4.01 8.08
N ARG A 7 38.95 -2.79 7.93
CA ARG A 7 38.16 -1.55 8.01
C ARG A 7 37.17 -1.43 6.85
N TRP A 8 37.56 -1.81 5.64
CA TRP A 8 36.68 -1.83 4.46
C TRP A 8 35.59 -2.90 4.58
N ALA A 9 35.94 -4.12 5.01
CA ALA A 9 34.96 -5.19 5.25
C ALA A 9 33.95 -4.82 6.36
N ALA A 10 34.41 -4.18 7.44
CA ALA A 10 33.53 -3.68 8.49
C ALA A 10 32.59 -2.57 8.00
N ARG A 11 33.09 -1.62 7.19
CA ARG A 11 32.26 -0.58 6.56
C ARG A 11 31.21 -1.18 5.62
N GLY A 12 31.58 -2.13 4.76
CA GLY A 12 30.64 -2.83 3.88
C GLY A 12 29.60 -3.67 4.65
N SER A 13 29.95 -4.20 5.82
CA SER A 13 29.01 -4.88 6.72
C SER A 13 28.00 -3.91 7.37
N VAL A 14 28.47 -2.75 7.81
CA VAL A 14 27.62 -1.70 8.43
C VAL A 14 26.67 -1.10 7.39
N VAL A 15 27.14 -0.81 6.18
CA VAL A 15 26.30 -0.29 5.09
C VAL A 15 25.19 -1.29 4.73
N ARG A 16 25.52 -2.57 4.55
CA ARG A 16 24.51 -3.61 4.28
C ARG A 16 23.49 -3.77 5.41
N SER A 17 23.92 -3.59 6.66
CA SER A 17 23.01 -3.63 7.82
C SER A 17 22.08 -2.41 7.85
N ALA A 18 22.58 -1.21 7.52
CA ALA A 18 21.78 0.00 7.41
C ALA A 18 20.76 -0.10 6.26
N GLU A 19 21.17 -0.56 5.09
CA GLU A 19 20.30 -0.83 3.94
C GLU A 19 19.22 -1.87 4.28
N PHE A 20 19.58 -2.91 5.04
CA PHE A 20 18.62 -3.90 5.52
C PHE A 20 17.56 -3.25 6.44
N ILE A 21 17.99 -2.46 7.42
CA ILE A 21 17.08 -1.77 8.36
C ILE A 21 16.14 -0.84 7.59
N VAL A 22 16.67 -0.02 6.69
CA VAL A 22 15.88 0.93 5.88
C VAL A 22 14.87 0.20 5.01
N ALA A 23 15.29 -0.83 4.28
CA ALA A 23 14.38 -1.60 3.42
C ALA A 23 13.31 -2.36 4.23
N SER A 24 13.65 -2.88 5.42
CA SER A 24 12.68 -3.54 6.29
C SER A 24 11.66 -2.54 6.88
N ALA A 25 12.10 -1.35 7.29
CA ALA A 25 11.21 -0.27 7.71
C ALA A 25 10.26 0.14 6.58
N ARG A 26 10.79 0.29 5.36
CA ARG A 26 9.97 0.65 4.19
C ARG A 26 8.92 -0.40 3.85
N LEU A 27 9.26 -1.68 3.93
CA LEU A 27 8.28 -2.76 3.76
C LEU A 27 7.18 -2.73 4.83
N GLY A 28 7.52 -2.36 6.07
CA GLY A 28 6.56 -2.12 7.14
C GLY A 28 5.58 -0.99 6.80
N GLU A 29 6.09 0.17 6.38
CA GLU A 29 5.25 1.31 5.96
C GLU A 29 4.30 0.94 4.81
N LEU A 30 4.80 0.21 3.81
CA LEU A 30 3.98 -0.26 2.68
C LEU A 30 2.89 -1.24 3.13
N HIS A 31 3.16 -2.07 4.15
CA HIS A 31 2.17 -2.94 4.76
C HIS A 31 1.09 -2.14 5.49
N GLU A 32 1.47 -1.21 6.35
CA GLU A 32 0.52 -0.34 7.08
C GLU A 32 -0.36 0.46 6.13
N CYS A 33 0.22 1.02 5.06
CA CYS A 33 -0.51 1.72 4.02
C CYS A 33 -1.55 0.80 3.35
N SER A 34 -1.18 -0.45 3.04
CA SER A 34 -2.12 -1.43 2.46
C SER A 34 -3.29 -1.72 3.39
N VAL A 35 -3.03 -1.86 4.70
CA VAL A 35 -4.06 -2.10 5.71
C VAL A 35 -5.01 -0.91 5.80
N LEU A 36 -4.46 0.32 5.82
CA LEU A 36 -5.26 1.54 5.84
C LEU A 36 -6.14 1.65 4.59
N LEU A 37 -5.59 1.43 3.40
CA LEU A 37 -6.35 1.45 2.13
C LEU A 37 -7.49 0.43 2.14
N ARG A 38 -7.25 -0.78 2.64
CA ARG A 38 -8.29 -1.82 2.75
C ARG A 38 -9.41 -1.37 3.69
N ARG A 39 -9.07 -0.78 4.84
CA ARG A 39 -10.05 -0.23 5.80
C ARG A 39 -10.86 0.91 5.18
N THR A 40 -10.21 1.83 4.47
CA THR A 40 -10.91 2.93 3.77
C THR A 40 -11.88 2.42 2.71
N ARG A 41 -11.47 1.42 1.92
CA ARG A 41 -12.36 0.78 0.94
C ARG A 41 -13.59 0.15 1.60
N LEU A 42 -13.38 -0.64 2.65
CA LEU A 42 -14.47 -1.26 3.40
C LEU A 42 -15.40 -0.21 4.01
N ARG A 43 -14.84 0.87 4.57
CA ARG A 43 -15.64 1.94 5.16
C ARG A 43 -16.51 2.65 4.12
N ALA A 44 -16.01 2.86 2.92
CA ALA A 44 -16.78 3.46 1.83
C ALA A 44 -17.90 2.54 1.35
N GLU A 45 -17.65 1.23 1.30
CA GLU A 45 -18.66 0.19 1.00
C GLU A 45 -19.79 0.19 2.06
N GLU A 46 -19.44 0.20 3.34
CA GLU A 46 -20.41 0.29 4.45
C GLU A 46 -21.32 1.52 4.35
N ILE A 47 -20.80 2.67 3.91
CA ILE A 47 -21.59 3.90 3.75
C ILE A 47 -22.62 3.74 2.63
N VAL A 48 -22.26 3.09 1.51
CA VAL A 48 -23.20 2.80 0.42
C VAL A 48 -24.29 1.85 0.89
N ASP A 49 -23.91 0.79 1.61
CA ASP A 49 -24.88 -0.19 2.11
C ASP A 49 -25.83 0.42 3.14
N GLU A 50 -25.34 1.29 4.01
CA GLU A 50 -26.19 2.03 4.95
C GLU A 50 -27.15 2.98 4.23
N ALA A 51 -26.67 3.71 3.20
CA ALA A 51 -27.54 4.59 2.41
C ALA A 51 -28.64 3.80 1.68
N ARG A 52 -28.32 2.61 1.16
CA ARG A 52 -29.31 1.69 0.56
C ARG A 52 -30.35 1.23 1.58
N ARG A 53 -29.89 0.79 2.76
CA ARG A 53 -30.75 0.33 3.84
C ARG A 53 -31.73 1.43 4.27
N LEU A 54 -31.24 2.65 4.48
CA LEU A 54 -32.07 3.79 4.85
C LEU A 54 -33.09 4.14 3.77
N LEU A 55 -32.70 4.07 2.49
CA LEU A 55 -33.61 4.31 1.38
C LEU A 55 -34.75 3.28 1.35
N THR A 56 -34.41 1.99 1.44
CA THR A 56 -35.41 0.91 1.49
C THR A 56 -36.37 1.10 2.66
N GLU A 57 -35.86 1.43 3.85
CA GLU A 57 -36.73 1.73 5.00
C GLU A 57 -37.68 2.92 4.78
N ALA A 58 -37.24 3.97 4.06
CA ALA A 58 -38.09 5.11 3.76
C ALA A 58 -39.17 4.75 2.73
N GLU A 59 -38.81 3.96 1.72
CA GLU A 59 -39.73 3.46 0.70
C GLU A 59 -40.80 2.54 1.30
N GLU A 60 -40.42 1.62 2.19
CA GLU A 60 -41.35 0.72 2.90
C GLU A 60 -42.33 1.47 3.80
N ARG A 61 -41.91 2.60 4.39
CA ARG A 61 -42.75 3.46 5.22
C ARG A 61 -43.61 4.44 4.41
N GLY A 62 -43.46 4.49 3.09
CA GLY A 62 -44.15 5.44 2.22
C GLY A 62 -43.70 6.91 2.39
N ASP A 63 -42.54 7.14 3.00
CA ASP A 63 -42.00 8.47 3.24
C ASP A 63 -41.30 9.00 1.98
N THR A 64 -42.11 9.55 1.07
CA THR A 64 -41.67 9.95 -0.28
C THR A 64 -40.66 11.08 -0.29
N GLU A 65 -40.78 12.05 0.63
CA GLU A 65 -39.85 13.18 0.74
C GLU A 65 -38.47 12.70 1.22
N ARG A 66 -38.46 11.88 2.29
CA ARG A 66 -37.23 11.29 2.80
C ARG A 66 -36.57 10.35 1.78
N ALA A 67 -37.36 9.53 1.08
CA ALA A 67 -36.85 8.64 0.04
C ALA A 67 -36.19 9.43 -1.11
N ALA A 68 -36.77 10.56 -1.52
CA ALA A 68 -36.17 11.41 -2.54
C ALA A 68 -34.80 11.98 -2.10
N ALA A 69 -34.69 12.46 -0.85
CA ALA A 69 -33.43 12.94 -0.30
C ALA A 69 -32.37 11.82 -0.19
N LEU A 70 -32.78 10.63 0.26
CA LEU A 70 -31.88 9.49 0.41
C LEU A 70 -31.36 8.94 -0.92
N ARG A 71 -32.13 9.04 -2.02
CA ARG A 71 -31.65 8.68 -3.37
C ARG A 71 -30.47 9.55 -3.80
N VAL A 72 -30.54 10.86 -3.56
CA VAL A 72 -29.44 11.79 -3.86
C VAL A 72 -28.20 11.46 -3.02
N GLN A 73 -28.39 11.15 -1.72
CA GLN A 73 -27.29 10.73 -0.85
C GLN A 73 -26.66 9.42 -1.29
N LEU A 74 -27.48 8.44 -1.70
CA LEU A 74 -27.00 7.16 -2.22
C LEU A 74 -26.19 7.35 -3.50
N GLU A 75 -26.65 8.19 -4.43
CA GLU A 75 -25.90 8.50 -5.65
C GLU A 75 -24.54 9.13 -5.34
N ALA A 76 -24.50 10.09 -4.40
CA ALA A 76 -23.26 10.70 -3.93
C ALA A 76 -22.33 9.68 -3.27
N ALA A 77 -22.86 8.78 -2.44
CA ALA A 77 -22.10 7.71 -1.78
C ALA A 77 -21.50 6.73 -2.79
N VAL A 78 -22.28 6.31 -3.80
CA VAL A 78 -21.81 5.43 -4.88
C VAL A 78 -20.70 6.08 -5.68
N LYS A 79 -20.85 7.37 -6.03
CA LYS A 79 -19.82 8.12 -6.73
C LYS A 79 -18.52 8.20 -5.93
N ALA A 80 -18.62 8.51 -4.63
CA ALA A 80 -17.46 8.54 -3.75
C ALA A 80 -16.81 7.16 -3.60
N TYR A 81 -17.61 6.09 -3.50
CA TYR A 81 -17.11 4.73 -3.44
C TYR A 81 -16.31 4.34 -4.68
N HIS A 82 -16.78 4.69 -5.89
CA HIS A 82 -16.02 4.46 -7.12
C HIS A 82 -14.68 5.21 -7.12
N GLN A 83 -14.65 6.47 -6.67
CA GLN A 83 -13.40 7.21 -6.53
C GLN A 83 -12.41 6.52 -5.58
N VAL A 84 -12.92 5.96 -4.47
CA VAL A 84 -12.11 5.18 -3.53
C VAL A 84 -11.60 3.89 -4.17
N LEU A 85 -12.41 3.19 -4.98
CA LEU A 85 -11.98 1.98 -5.68
C LEU A 85 -10.88 2.25 -6.70
N ASP A 86 -11.01 3.31 -7.51
CA ASP A 86 -10.01 3.70 -8.49
C ASP A 86 -8.67 4.07 -7.82
N ALA A 87 -8.75 4.84 -6.73
CA ALA A 87 -7.59 5.19 -5.93
C ALA A 87 -6.95 3.96 -5.28
N TYR A 88 -7.77 3.07 -4.70
CA TYR A 88 -7.33 1.83 -4.07
C TYR A 88 -6.55 0.95 -5.07
N ALA A 89 -7.12 0.71 -6.25
CA ALA A 89 -6.47 -0.10 -7.28
C ALA A 89 -5.13 0.51 -7.72
N THR A 90 -5.11 1.82 -7.96
CA THR A 90 -3.91 2.55 -8.38
C THR A 90 -2.81 2.48 -7.33
N ILE A 91 -3.15 2.68 -6.05
CA ILE A 91 -2.16 2.70 -4.97
C ILE A 91 -1.67 1.29 -4.65
N CYS A 92 -2.54 0.28 -4.66
CA CYS A 92 -2.11 -1.12 -4.48
C CYS A 92 -1.08 -1.53 -5.53
N GLN A 93 -1.29 -1.18 -6.81
CA GLN A 93 -0.32 -1.46 -7.87
C GLN A 93 1.04 -0.80 -7.60
N LYS A 94 1.04 0.46 -7.13
CA LYS A 94 2.28 1.17 -6.77
C LYS A 94 2.99 0.52 -5.58
N ILE A 95 2.23 0.12 -4.56
CA ILE A 95 2.77 -0.58 -3.38
C ILE A 95 3.43 -1.91 -3.80
N ASP A 96 2.76 -2.69 -4.66
CA ASP A 96 3.29 -3.98 -5.10
C ASP A 96 4.53 -3.82 -5.98
N ALA A 97 4.54 -2.81 -6.86
CA ALA A 97 5.72 -2.46 -7.64
C ALA A 97 6.91 -2.08 -6.75
N GLU A 98 6.67 -1.29 -5.71
CA GLU A 98 7.71 -0.85 -4.78
C GLU A 98 8.23 -2.01 -3.92
N ARG A 99 7.35 -2.87 -3.40
CA ARG A 99 7.73 -4.10 -2.70
C ARG A 99 8.62 -4.97 -3.57
N LEU A 100 8.24 -5.16 -4.83
CA LEU A 100 9.01 -5.97 -5.77
C LEU A 100 10.38 -5.35 -6.06
N ALA A 101 10.46 -4.02 -6.18
CA ALA A 101 11.74 -3.33 -6.35
C ALA A 101 12.67 -3.56 -5.14
N ILE A 102 12.16 -3.42 -3.91
CA ILE A 102 12.93 -3.66 -2.67
C ILE A 102 13.40 -5.11 -2.57
N LEU A 103 12.55 -6.08 -2.94
CA LEU A 103 12.90 -7.50 -2.93
C LEU A 103 13.93 -7.83 -4.01
N ARG A 104 13.83 -7.25 -5.21
CA ARG A 104 14.78 -7.47 -6.31
C ARG A 104 16.18 -6.97 -5.94
N THR A 105 16.30 -5.78 -5.35
CA THR A 105 17.58 -5.26 -4.86
C THR A 105 18.24 -6.14 -3.80
N ARG A 106 17.47 -7.03 -3.14
CA ARG A 106 17.98 -7.99 -2.16
C ARG A 106 18.34 -9.36 -2.76
N VAL A 107 17.78 -9.72 -3.92
CA VAL A 107 17.96 -11.04 -4.56
C VAL A 107 19.07 -11.05 -5.61
N THR A 108 19.54 -9.89 -6.08
CA THR A 108 20.80 -9.78 -6.83
C THR A 108 21.98 -9.64 -5.86
N PRO A 109 22.67 -10.72 -5.46
CA PRO A 109 24.02 -10.57 -4.93
C PRO A 109 24.91 -10.07 -6.06
N ASP A 110 25.76 -9.09 -5.77
CA ASP A 110 26.91 -8.71 -6.59
C ASP A 110 27.57 -9.97 -7.18
N ARG A 111 27.53 -10.10 -8.49
CA ARG A 111 28.25 -11.15 -9.21
C ARG A 111 29.63 -10.72 -9.69
N ASP A 112 30.10 -9.49 -9.40
CA ASP A 112 31.23 -8.91 -10.15
C ASP A 112 32.39 -8.27 -9.34
N GLU A 113 32.52 -8.46 -8.02
CA GLU A 113 33.69 -7.88 -7.28
C GLU A 113 34.74 -8.89 -6.78
N GLY A 114 34.84 -10.07 -7.39
CA GLY A 114 35.91 -11.00 -7.04
C GLY A 114 36.41 -11.77 -8.25
N LEU A 115 37.71 -11.64 -8.53
CA LEU A 115 38.53 -12.40 -9.49
C LEU A 115 38.80 -11.73 -10.85
N SER A 116 39.38 -10.52 -10.83
CA SER A 116 40.32 -10.10 -11.88
C SER A 116 41.62 -9.67 -11.21
N GLY A 117 42.60 -10.56 -11.20
CA GLY A 117 43.88 -10.31 -10.53
C GLY A 117 44.74 -11.56 -10.34
N VAL A 118 44.91 -12.37 -11.39
CA VAL A 118 46.07 -13.27 -11.50
C VAL A 118 46.60 -13.14 -12.92
N SER A 119 47.69 -12.42 -13.07
CA SER A 119 48.68 -12.55 -14.15
C SER A 119 50.05 -12.43 -13.51
#